data_AF-A0A528CI37-F1
#
_entry.id   AF-A0A528CI37-F1
#
_cell.length_a   1.000
_cell.length_b   1.000
_cell.length_c   1.000
_cell.angle_alpha   90.00
_cell.angle_beta   90.00
_cell.angle_gamma   90.00
#
_symmetry.space_group_name_H-M   'P 1'
#
loop_
_entity.id
_entity.type
_entity.pdbx_description
1 polymer ?
#
loop_
_entity_poly.entity_id
_entity_poly.type
_entity_poly.pdbx_seq_one_letter_code
_entity_poly.pdbx_strand_id
1 'polypeptide(L)'
;VGDNVGDCAGMAADLFETYAVTVVATMVLAAIFFGGTAVLSATMLYPLAICGACILTSIVGTFFVKLGANGSIMGALYKGLIVTGLLSIVGLGIATSATLGWGEIGTVAGMAITGTNLFICGLIGLAVTGLIVVITEYYTGTGKRPVNSIAQASVTGHGTNVIQGLAVSLESTALPAIVIVGGIISTYQFAGLYGTAIAVTTMLGLAGMIVALDAFGPVTDNAGGIAEMAGLPKEVRQSTDALDAVGNTTKAVTKGYAIGSAGLGALVLFAAYSNDLKFFAANSDKYPYFQGMSEVSFDLSNPYV
;
A
#
# COMPACT_ATOMS: atom_id res chain seq x y z
N VAL A 1 15.70 -19.48 -9.68
CA VAL A 1 14.86 -19.19 -10.88
C VAL A 1 13.42 -18.91 -10.49
N GLY A 2 12.75 -19.81 -9.76
CA GLY A 2 11.39 -19.56 -9.25
C GLY A 2 11.28 -18.27 -8.43
N ASP A 3 12.24 -18.01 -7.54
CA ASP A 3 12.25 -16.82 -6.68
C ASP A 3 12.38 -15.52 -7.49
N ASN A 4 13.15 -15.52 -8.57
CA ASN A 4 13.28 -14.34 -9.42
C ASN A 4 12.03 -14.09 -10.27
N VAL A 5 11.40 -15.15 -10.78
CA VAL A 5 10.20 -15.04 -11.64
C VAL A 5 8.98 -14.65 -10.81
N GLY A 6 8.76 -15.34 -9.69
CA GLY A 6 7.62 -15.08 -8.81
C GLY A 6 7.83 -13.86 -7.92
N ASP A 7 8.80 -13.93 -7.02
CA ASP A 7 8.96 -12.95 -5.95
C ASP A 7 9.64 -11.65 -6.41
N CYS A 8 10.43 -11.62 -7.50
CA CYS A 8 10.93 -10.34 -8.04
C CYS A 8 10.01 -9.80 -9.16
N ALA A 9 9.90 -10.51 -10.28
CA ALA A 9 9.24 -9.97 -11.46
C ALA A 9 7.71 -9.88 -11.30
N GLY A 10 7.07 -10.95 -10.82
CA GLY A 10 5.62 -10.99 -10.63
C GLY A 10 5.14 -9.97 -9.61
N MET A 11 5.80 -9.92 -8.45
CA MET A 11 5.46 -8.97 -7.40
C MET A 11 5.69 -7.50 -7.82
N ALA A 12 6.77 -7.19 -8.53
CA ALA A 12 7.01 -5.83 -9.00
C ALA A 12 5.93 -5.39 -10.01
N ALA A 13 5.45 -6.31 -10.84
CA ALA A 13 4.35 -6.07 -11.77
C ALA A 13 3.02 -5.84 -11.02
N ASP A 14 2.71 -6.62 -9.99
CA ASP A 14 1.51 -6.48 -9.15
C ASP A 14 1.45 -5.09 -8.46
N LEU A 15 2.56 -4.69 -7.85
CA LEU A 15 2.66 -3.35 -7.25
C LEU A 15 2.60 -2.23 -8.29
N PHE A 16 3.19 -2.42 -9.47
CA PHE A 16 3.11 -1.45 -10.56
C PHE A 16 1.67 -1.29 -11.07
N GLU A 17 0.94 -2.38 -11.25
CA GLU A 17 -0.47 -2.35 -11.63
C GLU A 17 -1.29 -1.61 -10.58
N THR A 18 -1.18 -2.00 -9.31
CA THR A 18 -1.91 -1.36 -8.20
C THR A 18 -1.59 0.15 -8.13
N TYR A 19 -0.32 0.52 -8.32
CA TYR A 19 0.14 1.91 -8.39
C TYR A 19 -0.54 2.67 -9.54
N ALA A 20 -0.42 2.16 -10.78
CA ALA A 20 -0.94 2.84 -11.96
C ALA A 20 -2.47 2.96 -11.93
N VAL A 21 -3.16 1.86 -11.61
CA VAL A 21 -4.63 1.80 -11.59
C VAL A 21 -5.19 2.73 -10.51
N THR A 22 -4.61 2.76 -9.32
CA THR A 22 -5.11 3.63 -8.23
C THR A 22 -4.89 5.11 -8.53
N VAL A 23 -3.74 5.48 -9.10
CA VAL A 23 -3.45 6.86 -9.51
C VAL A 23 -4.45 7.31 -10.58
N VAL A 24 -4.68 6.48 -11.60
CA VAL A 24 -5.68 6.76 -12.66
C VAL A 24 -7.09 6.85 -12.08
N ALA A 25 -7.49 5.94 -11.19
CA ALA A 25 -8.80 5.98 -10.53
C ALA A 25 -9.00 7.26 -9.72
N THR A 26 -7.95 7.73 -9.04
CA THR A 26 -7.96 8.99 -8.30
C THR A 26 -8.12 10.19 -9.23
N MET A 27 -7.47 10.18 -10.40
CA MET A 27 -7.64 11.20 -11.44
C MET A 27 -9.04 11.19 -12.04
N VAL A 28 -9.64 10.01 -12.25
CA VAL A 28 -11.03 9.87 -12.72
C VAL A 28 -11.99 10.45 -11.68
N LEU A 29 -11.83 10.13 -10.39
CA LEU A 29 -12.62 10.76 -9.33
C LEU A 29 -12.46 12.29 -9.30
N ALA A 30 -11.24 12.80 -9.52
CA ALA A 30 -11.02 14.24 -9.64
C ALA A 30 -11.81 14.83 -10.83
N ALA A 31 -11.81 14.15 -11.98
CA ALA A 31 -12.56 14.58 -13.16
C ALA A 31 -14.07 14.59 -12.96
N ILE A 32 -14.61 13.61 -12.22
CA ILE A 32 -16.05 13.55 -11.92
C ILE A 32 -16.44 14.64 -10.93
N PHE A 33 -15.68 14.82 -9.85
CA PHE A 33 -16.07 15.74 -8.76
C PHE A 33 -15.75 17.21 -9.05
N PHE A 34 -14.71 17.48 -9.83
CA PHE A 34 -14.26 18.84 -10.13
C PHE A 34 -14.41 19.20 -11.62
N GLY A 35 -15.13 18.38 -12.39
CA GLY A 35 -15.37 18.61 -13.81
C GLY A 35 -15.97 19.99 -14.09
N GLY A 36 -15.41 20.71 -15.07
CA GLY A 36 -15.88 22.05 -15.45
C GLY A 36 -15.50 23.18 -14.48
N THR A 37 -14.73 22.89 -13.43
CA THR A 37 -14.20 23.91 -12.50
C THR A 37 -12.76 24.29 -12.85
N ALA A 38 -12.31 25.47 -12.39
CA ALA A 38 -10.94 25.93 -12.60
C ALA A 38 -9.88 25.08 -11.87
N VAL A 39 -10.28 24.30 -10.85
CA VAL A 39 -9.37 23.48 -10.03
C VAL A 39 -9.12 22.08 -10.61
N LEU A 40 -9.85 21.68 -11.67
CA LEU A 40 -9.77 20.35 -12.28
C LEU A 40 -8.33 19.94 -12.66
N SER A 41 -7.58 20.83 -13.30
CA SER A 41 -6.21 20.54 -13.72
C SER A 41 -5.30 20.28 -12.52
N ALA A 42 -5.48 21.04 -11.44
CA ALA A 42 -4.72 20.88 -10.20
C ALA A 42 -5.07 19.59 -9.46
N THR A 43 -6.35 19.20 -9.40
CA THR A 43 -6.81 17.97 -8.73
C THR A 43 -6.45 16.71 -9.50
N MET A 44 -6.40 16.77 -10.84
CA MET A 44 -5.88 15.66 -11.66
C MET A 44 -4.35 15.53 -11.58
N LEU A 45 -3.62 16.64 -11.44
CA LEU A 45 -2.16 16.62 -11.30
C LEU A 45 -1.71 16.21 -9.90
N TYR A 46 -2.52 16.46 -8.87
CA TYR A 46 -2.15 16.18 -7.48
C TYR A 46 -1.70 14.75 -7.18
N PRO A 47 -2.41 13.67 -7.57
CA PRO A 47 -1.94 12.31 -7.32
C PRO A 47 -0.58 12.02 -8.01
N LEU A 48 -0.36 12.56 -9.20
CA LEU A 48 0.93 12.44 -9.91
C LEU A 48 2.05 13.20 -9.19
N ALA A 49 1.75 14.38 -8.63
CA ALA A 49 2.71 15.17 -7.87
C ALA A 49 3.12 14.48 -6.56
N ILE A 50 2.16 13.86 -5.83
CA ILE A 50 2.45 13.05 -4.63
C ILE A 50 3.39 11.92 -4.99
N CYS A 51 3.03 11.13 -6.00
CA CYS A 51 3.80 10.02 -6.52
C CYS A 51 5.22 10.43 -6.94
N GLY A 52 5.34 11.51 -7.73
CA GLY A 52 6.64 12.04 -8.17
C GLY A 52 7.51 12.49 -7.00
N ALA A 53 6.94 13.18 -6.01
CA ALA A 53 7.66 13.57 -4.81
C ALA A 53 8.12 12.34 -4.00
N CYS A 54 7.25 11.35 -3.81
CA CYS A 54 7.58 10.14 -3.03
C CYS A 54 8.59 9.20 -3.72
N ILE A 55 8.72 9.25 -5.05
CA ILE A 55 9.80 8.54 -5.75
C ILE A 55 11.16 9.13 -5.34
N LEU A 56 11.28 10.46 -5.29
CA LEU A 56 12.52 11.13 -4.87
C LEU A 56 12.86 10.80 -3.42
N THR A 57 11.86 10.80 -2.53
CA THR A 57 12.08 10.44 -1.12
C THR A 57 12.48 8.98 -0.97
N SER A 58 11.93 8.08 -1.78
CA SER A 58 12.32 6.66 -1.82
C SER A 58 13.77 6.48 -2.24
N ILE A 59 14.21 7.19 -3.28
CA ILE A 59 15.62 7.20 -3.72
C ILE A 59 16.51 7.68 -2.56
N VAL A 60 16.16 8.79 -1.92
CA VAL A 60 16.93 9.32 -0.78
C VAL A 60 16.97 8.31 0.37
N GLY A 61 15.85 7.67 0.70
CA GLY A 61 15.75 6.68 1.78
C GLY A 61 16.66 5.47 1.59
N THR A 62 16.92 5.04 0.36
CA THR A 62 17.86 3.93 0.09
C THR A 62 19.26 4.20 0.64
N PHE A 63 19.74 5.45 0.61
CA PHE A 63 21.06 5.81 1.15
C PHE A 63 21.16 5.70 2.67
N PHE A 64 20.03 5.59 3.37
CA PHE A 64 19.96 5.44 4.83
C PHE A 64 19.84 3.98 5.28
N VAL A 65 19.71 3.02 4.34
CA VAL A 65 19.78 1.58 4.61
C VAL A 65 21.24 1.18 4.87
N LYS A 66 21.69 1.39 6.10
CA LYS A 66 23.05 1.07 6.55
C LYS A 66 23.00 0.31 7.87
N LEU A 67 23.79 -0.76 7.95
CA LEU A 67 23.98 -1.53 9.19
C LEU A 67 24.51 -0.62 10.29
N GLY A 68 23.82 -0.61 11.42
CA GLY A 68 24.25 0.10 12.63
C GLY A 68 25.17 -0.75 13.50
N ALA A 69 25.61 -0.19 14.63
CA ALA A 69 26.49 -0.85 15.60
C ALA A 69 25.94 -2.20 16.13
N ASN A 70 24.61 -2.35 16.17
CA ASN A 70 23.94 -3.56 16.65
C ASN A 70 23.87 -4.68 15.59
N GLY A 71 24.32 -4.46 14.35
CA GLY A 71 24.32 -5.48 13.29
C GLY A 71 22.95 -5.96 12.80
N SER A 72 21.85 -5.33 13.24
CA SER A 72 20.49 -5.73 12.85
C SER A 72 20.19 -5.36 11.39
N ILE A 73 20.03 -6.38 10.55
CA ILE A 73 19.68 -6.23 9.12
C ILE A 73 18.28 -5.61 9.00
N MET A 74 17.28 -6.15 9.71
CA MET A 74 15.91 -5.63 9.67
C MET A 74 15.85 -4.17 10.16
N GLY A 75 16.61 -3.82 11.20
CA GLY A 75 16.71 -2.44 11.67
C GLY A 75 17.28 -1.47 10.62
N ALA A 76 18.23 -1.91 9.79
CA ALA A 76 18.77 -1.10 8.70
C ALA A 76 17.71 -0.84 7.60
N LEU A 77 16.93 -1.87 7.24
CA LEU A 77 15.83 -1.76 6.28
C LEU A 77 14.73 -0.83 6.78
N TYR A 78 14.34 -0.96 8.05
CA TYR A 78 13.37 -0.06 8.69
C TYR A 78 13.84 1.38 8.78
N LYS A 79 15.13 1.60 9.04
CA LYS A 79 15.69 2.95 9.05
C LYS A 79 15.49 3.63 7.70
N GLY A 80 15.74 2.92 6.60
CA GLY A 80 15.44 3.41 5.25
C GLY A 80 13.96 3.73 5.09
N LEU A 81 13.07 2.80 5.46
CA LEU A 81 11.62 2.98 5.32
C LEU A 81 11.07 4.17 6.13
N ILE A 82 11.53 4.33 7.37
CA ILE A 82 11.14 5.44 8.25
C ILE A 82 11.62 6.77 7.67
N VAL A 83 12.86 6.83 7.18
CA VAL A 83 13.39 8.04 6.52
C VAL A 83 12.57 8.36 5.28
N THR A 84 12.27 7.37 4.43
CA THR A 84 11.40 7.56 3.27
C THR A 84 10.03 8.11 3.69
N GLY A 85 9.37 7.49 4.69
CA GLY A 85 8.06 7.92 5.17
C GLY A 85 8.06 9.35 5.71
N LEU A 86 9.05 9.71 6.52
CA LEU A 86 9.19 11.08 7.06
C LEU A 86 9.47 12.10 5.96
N LEU A 87 10.32 11.77 4.99
CA LEU A 87 10.57 12.63 3.84
C LEU A 87 9.34 12.73 2.93
N SER A 88 8.55 11.66 2.80
CA SER A 88 7.29 11.66 2.04
C SER A 88 6.23 12.56 2.66
N ILE A 89 6.26 12.81 3.98
CA ILE A 89 5.41 13.85 4.60
C ILE A 89 5.76 15.23 4.04
N VAL A 90 7.06 15.53 3.91
CA VAL A 90 7.53 16.79 3.31
C VAL A 90 7.20 16.82 1.82
N GLY A 91 7.42 15.71 1.11
CA GLY A 91 7.07 15.57 -0.32
C GLY A 91 5.59 15.78 -0.58
N LEU A 92 4.73 15.23 0.27
CA LEU A 92 3.27 15.45 0.24
C LEU A 92 2.95 16.93 0.45
N GLY A 93 3.57 17.60 1.42
CA GLY A 93 3.32 19.03 1.67
C GLY A 93 3.77 19.93 0.52
N ILE A 94 4.88 19.58 -0.15
CA ILE A 94 5.34 20.23 -1.37
C ILE A 94 4.33 20.01 -2.50
N ALA A 95 3.87 18.77 -2.71
CA ALA A 95 2.86 18.46 -3.71
C ALA A 95 1.56 19.25 -3.46
N THR A 96 1.06 19.29 -2.22
CA THR A 96 -0.13 20.06 -1.85
C THR A 96 0.06 21.54 -2.12
N SER A 97 1.20 22.12 -1.73
CA SER A 97 1.48 23.56 -1.92
C SER A 97 1.65 23.93 -3.39
N ALA A 98 2.23 23.04 -4.21
CA ALA A 98 2.54 23.30 -5.61
C ALA A 98 1.33 23.13 -6.54
N THR A 99 0.36 22.28 -6.19
CA THR A 99 -0.81 22.01 -7.04
C THR A 99 -2.08 22.66 -6.53
N LEU A 100 -2.51 22.32 -5.31
CA LEU A 100 -3.83 22.66 -4.79
C LEU A 100 -3.84 23.91 -3.91
N GLY A 101 -2.72 24.19 -3.25
CA GLY A 101 -2.68 25.10 -2.11
C GLY A 101 -3.36 24.51 -0.87
N TRP A 102 -3.44 25.30 0.20
CA TRP A 102 -3.95 24.85 1.51
C TRP A 102 -5.42 25.21 1.77
N GLY A 103 -6.00 26.04 0.89
CA GLY A 103 -7.35 26.58 1.02
C GLY A 103 -8.45 25.62 0.55
N GLU A 104 -9.65 26.17 0.40
CA GLU A 104 -10.80 25.45 -0.14
C GLU A 104 -10.65 25.22 -1.64
N ILE A 105 -10.83 23.97 -2.07
CA ILE A 105 -10.70 23.53 -3.47
C ILE A 105 -12.08 23.43 -4.11
N GLY A 106 -13.09 23.03 -3.33
CA GLY A 106 -14.47 22.95 -3.76
C GLY A 106 -15.32 22.14 -2.79
N THR A 107 -16.63 22.11 -3.03
CA THR A 107 -17.56 21.31 -2.24
C THR A 107 -18.04 20.11 -3.04
N VAL A 108 -17.83 18.90 -2.51
CA VAL A 108 -18.26 17.63 -3.12
C VAL A 108 -19.26 16.97 -2.18
N ALA A 109 -20.43 16.61 -2.68
CA ALA A 109 -21.51 15.98 -1.91
C ALA A 109 -21.85 16.72 -0.59
N GLY A 110 -21.79 18.06 -0.60
CA GLY A 110 -22.09 18.91 0.57
C GLY A 110 -20.93 19.04 1.58
N MET A 111 -19.77 18.45 1.30
CA MET A 111 -18.56 18.58 2.11
C MET A 111 -17.55 19.50 1.43
N ALA A 112 -17.12 20.56 2.12
CA ALA A 112 -16.03 21.42 1.66
C ALA A 112 -14.70 20.66 1.75
N ILE A 113 -14.05 20.45 0.60
CA ILE A 113 -12.74 19.82 0.48
C ILE A 113 -11.69 20.92 0.49
N THR A 114 -10.76 20.84 1.43
CA THR A 114 -9.60 21.74 1.54
C THR A 114 -8.31 20.99 1.26
N GLY A 115 -7.28 21.71 0.78
CA GLY A 115 -5.95 21.13 0.60
C GLY A 115 -5.37 20.60 1.92
N THR A 116 -5.69 21.25 3.04
CA THR A 116 -5.32 20.80 4.38
C THR A 116 -5.95 19.45 4.72
N ASN A 117 -7.23 19.25 4.43
CA ASN A 117 -7.90 17.96 4.66
C ASN A 117 -7.31 16.86 3.78
N LEU A 118 -6.98 17.17 2.52
CA LEU A 118 -6.33 16.20 1.62
C LEU A 118 -4.89 15.86 2.06
N PHE A 119 -4.16 16.82 2.62
CA PHE A 119 -2.86 16.57 3.23
C PHE A 119 -3.00 15.63 4.44
N ILE A 120 -3.97 15.88 5.33
CA ILE A 120 -4.27 14.99 6.47
C ILE A 120 -4.64 13.58 5.98
N CYS A 121 -5.45 13.45 4.92
CA CYS A 121 -5.76 12.16 4.31
C CYS A 121 -4.51 11.43 3.82
N GLY A 122 -3.58 12.14 3.18
CA GLY A 122 -2.30 11.57 2.77
C GLY A 122 -1.45 11.10 3.96
N LEU A 123 -1.42 11.86 5.07
CA LEU A 123 -0.77 11.44 6.31
C LEU A 123 -1.39 10.17 6.89
N ILE A 124 -2.72 10.05 6.85
CA ILE A 124 -3.42 8.83 7.27
C ILE A 124 -3.01 7.66 6.38
N GLY A 125 -2.86 7.85 5.06
CA GLY A 125 -2.34 6.83 4.14
C GLY A 125 -0.93 6.35 4.51
N LEU A 126 -0.02 7.27 4.85
CA LEU A 126 1.32 6.92 5.34
C LEU A 126 1.26 6.17 6.68
N ALA A 127 0.37 6.58 7.59
CA ALA A 127 0.19 5.92 8.88
C ALA A 127 -0.37 4.49 8.71
N VAL A 128 -1.37 4.31 7.84
CA VAL A 128 -1.91 2.98 7.46
C VAL A 128 -0.81 2.09 6.91
N THR A 129 0.04 2.62 6.03
CA THR A 129 1.21 1.90 5.50
C THR A 129 2.13 1.43 6.63
N GLY A 130 2.53 2.33 7.52
CA GLY A 130 3.41 1.99 8.64
C GLY A 130 2.80 0.96 9.59
N LEU A 131 1.50 1.07 9.88
CA LEU A 131 0.79 0.13 10.73
C LEU A 131 0.72 -1.26 10.09
N ILE A 132 0.38 -1.37 8.80
CA ILE A 132 0.35 -2.65 8.08
C ILE A 132 1.74 -3.31 8.15
N VAL A 133 2.79 -2.54 7.86
CA VAL A 133 4.18 -3.04 7.92
C VAL A 133 4.52 -3.61 9.30
N VAL A 134 4.26 -2.85 10.37
CA VAL A 134 4.57 -3.26 11.75
C VAL A 134 3.76 -4.48 12.17
N ILE A 135 2.47 -4.53 11.81
CA ILE A 135 1.60 -5.68 12.12
C ILE A 135 2.11 -6.92 11.39
N THR A 136 2.43 -6.82 10.09
CA THR A 136 2.91 -7.96 9.31
C THR A 136 4.25 -8.48 9.80
N GLU A 137 5.18 -7.60 10.20
CA GLU A 137 6.44 -8.02 10.83
C GLU A 137 6.19 -8.74 12.16
N TYR A 138 5.23 -8.30 12.97
CA TYR A 138 4.93 -8.99 14.23
C TYR A 138 4.45 -10.44 14.02
N TYR A 139 3.67 -10.69 12.96
CA TYR A 139 3.16 -12.03 12.65
C TYR A 139 4.16 -12.92 11.90
N THR A 140 5.16 -12.35 11.23
CA THR A 140 6.09 -13.11 10.37
C THR A 140 7.56 -13.06 10.81
N GLY A 141 7.92 -12.15 11.70
CA GLY A 141 9.27 -11.99 12.23
C GLY A 141 9.65 -13.05 13.25
N THR A 142 10.90 -13.51 13.19
CA THR A 142 11.46 -14.46 14.15
C THR A 142 11.56 -13.84 15.56
N GLY A 143 11.41 -14.68 16.59
CA GLY A 143 11.46 -14.22 17.98
C GLY A 143 10.19 -13.51 18.48
N LYS A 144 9.12 -13.44 17.68
CA LYS A 144 7.81 -12.93 18.08
C LYS A 144 6.87 -14.07 18.49
N ARG A 145 5.84 -13.74 19.30
CA ARG A 145 4.85 -14.72 19.81
C ARG A 145 4.26 -15.61 18.71
N PRO A 146 3.79 -15.10 17.56
CA PRO A 146 3.11 -15.92 16.57
C PRO A 146 4.03 -16.98 15.95
N VAL A 147 5.21 -16.57 15.47
CA VAL A 147 6.20 -17.49 14.88
C VAL A 147 6.75 -18.47 15.92
N ASN A 148 7.04 -18.01 17.14
CA ASN A 148 7.51 -18.88 18.21
C ASN A 148 6.46 -19.95 18.58
N SER A 149 5.16 -19.61 18.54
CA SER A 149 4.09 -20.57 18.83
C SER A 149 4.03 -21.70 17.79
N ILE A 150 4.25 -21.39 16.51
CA ILE A 150 4.31 -22.37 15.42
C ILE A 150 5.54 -23.27 15.57
N ALA A 151 6.70 -22.67 15.86
CA ALA A 151 7.93 -23.42 16.11
C ALA A 151 7.80 -24.39 17.30
N GLN A 152 7.14 -23.97 18.39
CA GLN A 152 6.88 -24.85 19.54
C GLN A 152 5.88 -25.96 19.20
N ALA A 153 4.85 -25.68 18.40
CA ALA A 153 3.91 -26.70 17.94
C ALA A 153 4.62 -27.81 17.15
N SER A 154 5.70 -27.50 16.42
CA SER A 154 6.51 -28.48 15.70
C SER A 154 7.12 -29.58 16.59
N VAL A 155 7.31 -29.34 17.89
CA VAL A 155 7.80 -30.37 18.84
C VAL A 155 6.78 -31.50 19.03
N THR A 156 5.49 -31.21 18.83
CA THR A 156 4.39 -32.18 19.00
C THR A 156 4.01 -32.91 17.71
N GLY A 157 4.54 -32.49 16.56
CA GLY A 157 4.38 -33.15 15.27
C GLY A 157 4.02 -32.19 14.12
N HIS A 158 3.99 -32.73 12.90
CA HIS A 158 3.70 -31.94 11.70
C HIS A 158 2.24 -31.44 11.66
N GLY A 159 1.28 -32.24 12.15
CA GLY A 159 -0.13 -31.87 12.14
C GLY A 159 -0.44 -30.65 13.03
N THR A 160 0.11 -30.63 14.24
CA THR A 160 -0.04 -29.50 15.16
C THR A 160 0.66 -28.24 14.65
N ASN A 161 1.81 -28.39 13.96
CA ASN A 161 2.45 -27.26 13.27
C ASN A 161 1.53 -26.62 12.21
N VAL A 162 0.89 -27.43 11.36
CA VAL A 162 -0.04 -26.93 10.33
C VAL A 162 -1.27 -26.27 10.97
N ILE A 163 -1.88 -26.91 11.97
CA ILE A 163 -3.05 -26.36 12.68
C ILE A 163 -2.71 -25.01 13.32
N GLN A 164 -1.56 -24.93 14.02
CA GLN A 164 -1.12 -23.69 14.65
C GLN A 164 -0.81 -22.60 13.61
N GLY A 165 -0.19 -22.97 12.49
CA GLY A 165 0.06 -22.05 11.38
C GLY A 165 -1.23 -21.47 10.79
N LEU A 166 -2.27 -22.30 10.60
CA LEU A 166 -3.58 -21.86 10.13
C LEU A 166 -4.31 -20.98 11.15
N ALA A 167 -4.20 -21.30 12.44
CA ALA A 167 -4.80 -20.48 13.48
C ALA A 167 -4.16 -19.07 13.51
N VAL A 168 -2.83 -19.00 13.42
CA VAL A 168 -2.09 -17.73 13.37
C VAL A 168 -2.40 -16.95 12.09
N SER A 169 -2.55 -17.62 10.94
CA SER A 169 -2.87 -16.92 9.69
C SER A 169 -4.26 -16.28 9.74
N LEU A 170 -5.26 -16.97 10.29
CA LEU A 170 -6.60 -16.41 10.53
C LEU A 170 -6.55 -15.22 11.50
N GLU A 171 -5.78 -15.33 12.59
CA GLU A 171 -5.58 -14.23 13.56
C GLU A 171 -4.95 -13.00 12.89
N SER A 172 -3.95 -13.20 12.03
CA SER A 172 -3.15 -12.14 11.43
C SER A 172 -3.93 -11.17 10.53
N THR A 173 -5.12 -11.57 10.05
CA THR A 173 -5.97 -10.74 9.18
C THR A 173 -6.77 -9.67 9.94
N ALA A 174 -7.01 -9.87 11.24
CA ALA A 174 -7.91 -9.01 12.02
C ALA A 174 -7.36 -7.60 12.19
N LEU A 175 -6.09 -7.46 12.59
CA LEU A 175 -5.48 -6.14 12.82
C LEU A 175 -5.32 -5.32 11.54
N PRO A 176 -4.81 -5.87 10.41
CA PRO A 176 -4.77 -5.13 9.15
C PRO A 176 -6.16 -4.67 8.68
N ALA A 177 -7.19 -5.52 8.83
CA ALA A 177 -8.56 -5.15 8.47
C ALA A 177 -9.06 -3.96 9.30
N ILE A 178 -8.82 -3.95 10.62
CA ILE A 178 -9.18 -2.83 11.50
C ILE A 178 -8.47 -1.55 11.09
N VAL A 179 -7.18 -1.63 10.75
CA VAL A 179 -6.39 -0.48 10.28
C VAL A 179 -6.96 0.08 8.97
N ILE A 180 -7.30 -0.78 8.01
CA ILE A 180 -7.91 -0.39 6.74
C ILE A 180 -9.26 0.29 6.97
N VAL A 181 -10.15 -0.30 7.77
CA VAL A 181 -11.47 0.26 8.11
C VAL A 181 -11.33 1.61 8.80
N GLY A 182 -10.42 1.72 9.77
CA GLY A 182 -10.12 2.98 10.47
C GLY A 182 -9.60 4.05 9.52
N GLY A 183 -8.73 3.68 8.57
CA GLY A 183 -8.21 4.57 7.53
C GLY A 183 -9.31 5.07 6.60
N ILE A 184 -10.20 4.19 6.14
CA ILE A 184 -11.35 4.55 5.28
C ILE A 184 -12.27 5.54 6.01
N ILE A 185 -12.72 5.18 7.22
CA ILE A 185 -13.65 6.01 8.00
C ILE A 185 -13.05 7.39 8.31
N SER A 186 -11.76 7.44 8.66
CA SER A 186 -11.09 8.69 9.00
C SER A 186 -10.95 9.59 7.77
N THR A 187 -10.44 9.06 6.66
CA THR A 187 -10.23 9.83 5.43
C THR A 187 -11.53 10.30 4.79
N TYR A 188 -12.57 9.47 4.85
CA TYR A 188 -13.91 9.82 4.37
C TYR A 188 -14.52 11.00 5.14
N GLN A 189 -14.29 11.09 6.45
CA GLN A 189 -14.79 12.22 7.26
C GLN A 189 -14.09 13.55 6.93
N PHE A 190 -12.84 13.53 6.48
CA PHE A 190 -12.09 14.75 6.16
C PHE A 190 -12.35 15.27 4.74
N ALA A 191 -12.44 14.38 3.75
CA ALA A 191 -12.58 14.79 2.34
C ALA A 191 -13.34 13.78 1.46
N GLY A 192 -14.22 12.98 2.07
CA GLY A 192 -15.03 11.98 1.37
C GLY A 192 -14.21 10.95 0.61
N LEU A 193 -14.81 10.40 -0.46
CA LEU A 193 -14.18 9.40 -1.31
C LEU A 193 -12.88 9.89 -1.96
N TYR A 194 -12.80 11.18 -2.29
CA TYR A 194 -11.58 11.76 -2.85
C TYR A 194 -10.45 11.80 -1.80
N GLY A 195 -10.77 12.11 -0.53
CA GLY A 195 -9.86 11.98 0.58
C GLY A 195 -9.29 10.57 0.73
N THR A 196 -10.16 9.55 0.69
CA THR A 196 -9.73 8.15 0.70
C THR A 196 -8.81 7.84 -0.47
N ALA A 197 -9.16 8.27 -1.69
CA ALA A 197 -8.33 8.07 -2.88
C ALA A 197 -6.92 8.70 -2.77
N ILE A 198 -6.81 9.90 -2.19
CA ILE A 198 -5.53 10.54 -1.90
C ILE A 198 -4.73 9.77 -0.84
N ALA A 199 -5.38 9.22 0.18
CA ALA A 199 -4.72 8.38 1.17
C ALA A 199 -4.11 7.12 0.52
N VAL A 200 -4.86 6.44 -0.36
CA VAL A 200 -4.35 5.26 -1.09
C VAL A 200 -3.21 5.65 -2.04
N THR A 201 -3.35 6.78 -2.74
CA THR A 201 -2.28 7.31 -3.60
C THR A 201 -1.00 7.56 -2.81
N THR A 202 -1.12 8.14 -1.60
CA THR A 202 0.04 8.44 -0.76
C THR A 202 0.67 7.15 -0.22
N MET A 203 -0.14 6.16 0.15
CA MET A 203 0.33 4.81 0.49
C MET A 203 1.15 4.23 -0.66
N LEU A 204 0.66 4.29 -1.89
CA LEU A 204 1.34 3.82 -3.11
C LEU A 204 2.54 4.66 -3.53
N GLY A 205 2.63 5.92 -3.11
CA GLY A 205 3.82 6.75 -3.32
C GLY A 205 5.10 6.13 -2.73
N LEU A 206 4.96 5.33 -1.67
CA LEU A 206 6.08 4.60 -1.05
C LEU A 206 6.48 3.31 -1.79
N ALA A 207 5.79 2.95 -2.87
CA ALA A 207 5.99 1.68 -3.57
C ALA A 207 7.45 1.46 -4.00
N GLY A 208 8.18 2.51 -4.40
CA GLY A 208 9.59 2.38 -4.77
C GLY A 208 10.48 1.81 -3.66
N MET A 209 10.31 2.30 -2.42
CA MET A 209 11.03 1.75 -1.26
C MET A 209 10.55 0.33 -0.92
N ILE A 210 9.25 0.07 -1.01
CA ILE A 210 8.67 -1.23 -0.69
C ILE A 210 9.12 -2.32 -1.68
N VAL A 211 9.15 -2.03 -2.99
CA VAL A 211 9.67 -2.93 -4.03
C VAL A 211 11.15 -3.24 -3.79
N ALA A 212 11.94 -2.25 -3.37
CA ALA A 212 13.35 -2.47 -3.03
C ALA A 212 13.52 -3.42 -1.83
N LEU A 213 12.65 -3.32 -0.81
CA LEU A 213 12.66 -4.22 0.35
C LEU A 213 12.24 -5.65 -0.01
N ASP A 214 11.36 -5.82 -0.98
CA ASP A 214 10.95 -7.14 -1.43
C ASP A 214 12.04 -7.83 -2.25
N ALA A 215 12.63 -7.11 -3.20
CA ALA A 215 13.71 -7.62 -4.04
C ALA A 215 14.94 -8.07 -3.23
N PHE A 216 15.10 -7.57 -2.00
CA PHE A 216 16.11 -8.05 -1.07
C PHE A 216 15.97 -9.55 -0.78
N GLY A 217 14.76 -10.06 -0.55
CA GLY A 217 14.53 -11.45 -0.16
C GLY A 217 14.98 -12.48 -1.20
N PRO A 218 14.52 -12.42 -2.47
CA PRO A 218 14.95 -13.35 -3.51
C PRO A 218 16.44 -13.26 -3.82
N VAL A 219 17.05 -12.09 -3.66
CA VAL A 219 18.50 -11.92 -3.85
C VAL A 219 19.26 -12.66 -2.75
N THR A 220 18.83 -12.55 -1.49
CA THR A 220 19.50 -13.22 -0.35
C THR A 220 19.29 -14.73 -0.36
N ASP A 221 18.11 -15.19 -0.75
CA ASP A 221 17.78 -16.62 -0.90
C ASP A 221 18.67 -17.30 -1.95
N ASN A 222 18.70 -16.72 -3.17
CA ASN A 222 19.58 -17.22 -4.24
C ASN A 222 21.07 -17.17 -3.84
N ALA A 223 21.51 -16.15 -3.10
CA ALA A 223 22.88 -16.08 -2.61
C ALA A 223 23.21 -17.24 -1.66
N GLY A 224 22.29 -17.59 -0.75
CA GLY A 224 22.42 -18.74 0.14
C GLY A 224 22.45 -20.07 -0.62
N GLY A 225 21.57 -20.25 -1.60
CA GLY A 225 21.56 -21.42 -2.47
C GLY A 225 22.85 -21.58 -3.27
N ILE A 226 23.38 -20.49 -3.84
CA ILE A 226 24.67 -20.50 -4.54
C ILE A 226 25.81 -20.88 -3.59
N ALA A 227 25.82 -20.33 -2.36
CA ALA A 227 26.86 -20.65 -1.38
C ALA A 227 26.86 -22.14 -1.00
N GLU A 228 25.68 -22.74 -0.83
CA GLU A 228 25.52 -24.17 -0.56
C GLU A 228 25.97 -25.04 -1.74
N MET A 229 25.48 -24.75 -2.95
CA MET A 229 25.83 -25.51 -4.16
C MET A 229 27.30 -25.41 -4.54
N ALA A 230 27.96 -24.29 -4.24
CA ALA A 230 29.38 -24.08 -4.48
C ALA A 230 30.29 -24.64 -3.37
N GLY A 231 29.74 -25.22 -2.30
CA GLY A 231 30.51 -25.79 -1.19
C GLY A 231 31.32 -24.75 -0.41
N LEU A 232 30.81 -23.52 -0.27
CA LEU A 232 31.50 -22.45 0.45
C LEU A 232 31.59 -22.73 1.97
N PRO A 233 32.51 -22.05 2.69
CA PRO A 233 32.67 -22.20 4.13
C PRO A 233 31.39 -21.88 4.93
N LYS A 234 31.24 -22.50 6.10
CA LYS A 234 30.04 -22.38 6.95
C LYS A 234 29.76 -20.95 7.39
N GLU A 235 30.79 -20.12 7.51
CA GLU A 235 30.69 -18.71 7.89
C GLU A 235 29.91 -17.90 6.83
N VAL A 236 30.06 -18.26 5.55
CA VAL A 236 29.29 -17.67 4.45
C VAL A 236 27.83 -18.07 4.59
N ARG A 237 27.55 -19.35 4.88
CA ARG A 237 26.18 -19.87 5.04
C ARG A 237 25.46 -19.23 6.23
N GLN A 238 26.15 -19.09 7.38
CA GLN A 238 25.61 -18.39 8.55
C GLN A 238 25.20 -16.95 8.23
N SER A 239 25.99 -16.26 7.41
CA SER A 239 25.69 -14.89 6.98
C SER A 239 24.50 -14.85 6.02
N THR A 240 24.44 -15.75 5.03
CA THR A 240 23.33 -15.81 4.07
C THR A 240 22.02 -16.25 4.71
N ASP A 241 22.05 -17.16 5.69
CA ASP A 241 20.86 -17.63 6.39
C ASP A 241 20.25 -16.53 7.26
N ALA A 242 21.11 -15.70 7.88
CA ALA A 242 20.65 -14.53 8.62
C ALA A 242 20.00 -13.50 7.67
N LEU A 243 20.55 -13.30 6.47
CA LEU A 243 19.99 -12.41 5.46
C LEU A 243 18.65 -12.96 4.92
N ASP A 244 18.58 -14.25 4.62
CA ASP A 244 17.38 -14.92 4.11
C ASP A 244 16.23 -14.92 5.13
N ALA A 245 16.52 -15.15 6.41
CA ALA A 245 15.52 -15.04 7.47
C ALA A 245 14.87 -13.65 7.51
N VAL A 246 15.66 -12.58 7.31
CA VAL A 246 15.14 -11.21 7.19
C VAL A 246 14.39 -11.02 5.87
N GLY A 247 14.91 -11.57 4.77
CA GLY A 247 14.26 -11.57 3.46
C GLY A 247 12.85 -12.17 3.47
N ASN A 248 12.63 -13.25 4.22
CA ASN A 248 11.30 -13.86 4.35
C ASN A 248 10.30 -12.97 5.08
N THR A 249 10.75 -12.24 6.12
CA THR A 249 9.92 -11.23 6.79
C THR A 249 9.63 -10.03 5.87
N THR A 250 10.61 -9.53 5.12
CA THR A 250 10.40 -8.41 4.19
C THR A 250 9.45 -8.78 3.05
N LYS A 251 9.56 -10.01 2.51
CA LYS A 251 8.61 -10.57 1.54
C LYS A 251 7.18 -10.54 2.07
N ALA A 252 6.97 -10.96 3.31
CA ALA A 252 5.65 -10.93 3.92
C ALA A 252 5.13 -9.50 4.11
N VAL A 253 5.96 -8.60 4.63
CA VAL A 253 5.64 -7.18 4.82
C VAL A 253 5.17 -6.56 3.49
N THR A 254 5.88 -6.84 2.41
CA THR A 254 5.50 -6.29 1.10
C THR A 254 4.22 -6.89 0.56
N LYS A 255 4.00 -8.20 0.71
CA LYS A 255 2.71 -8.82 0.34
C LYS A 255 1.55 -8.25 1.15
N GLY A 256 1.75 -8.01 2.45
CA GLY A 256 0.78 -7.34 3.31
C GLY A 256 0.47 -5.92 2.85
N TYR A 257 1.49 -5.15 2.47
CA TYR A 257 1.33 -3.83 1.87
C TYR A 257 0.56 -3.90 0.54
N ALA A 258 0.94 -4.79 -0.38
CA ALA A 258 0.32 -4.95 -1.69
C ALA A 258 -1.18 -5.24 -1.55
N ILE A 259 -1.56 -6.22 -0.73
CA ILE A 259 -2.95 -6.60 -0.47
C ILE A 259 -3.71 -5.44 0.21
N GLY A 260 -3.10 -4.77 1.19
CA GLY A 260 -3.70 -3.62 1.85
C GLY A 260 -3.99 -2.47 0.89
N SER A 261 -3.02 -2.14 0.02
CA SER A 261 -3.21 -1.12 -1.02
C SER A 261 -4.20 -1.55 -2.08
N ALA A 262 -4.21 -2.82 -2.48
CA ALA A 262 -5.13 -3.34 -3.49
C ALA A 262 -6.58 -3.33 -2.98
N GLY A 263 -6.83 -3.69 -1.72
CA GLY A 263 -8.16 -3.60 -1.12
C GLY A 263 -8.68 -2.16 -1.06
N LEU A 264 -7.82 -1.21 -0.67
CA LEU A 264 -8.15 0.21 -0.69
C LEU A 264 -8.31 0.77 -2.12
N GLY A 265 -7.46 0.35 -3.06
CA GLY A 265 -7.51 0.73 -4.47
C GLY A 265 -8.78 0.21 -5.15
N ALA A 266 -9.20 -1.02 -4.83
CA ALA A 266 -10.47 -1.60 -5.29
C ALA A 266 -11.66 -0.77 -4.81
N LEU A 267 -11.65 -0.28 -3.57
CA LEU A 267 -12.69 0.64 -3.07
C LEU A 267 -12.71 1.94 -3.87
N VAL A 268 -11.54 2.52 -4.18
CA VAL A 268 -11.44 3.75 -4.98
C VAL A 268 -11.93 3.53 -6.41
N LEU A 269 -11.58 2.41 -7.05
CA LEU A 269 -12.08 2.02 -8.37
C LEU A 269 -13.58 1.80 -8.37
N PHE A 270 -14.11 1.11 -7.36
CA PHE A 270 -15.54 0.89 -7.22
C PHE A 270 -16.30 2.20 -7.01
N ALA A 271 -15.72 3.12 -6.22
CA ALA A 271 -16.24 4.47 -6.07
C ALA A 271 -16.24 5.23 -7.41
N ALA A 272 -15.16 5.15 -8.20
CA ALA A 272 -15.09 5.78 -9.52
C ALA A 272 -16.17 5.19 -10.46
N TYR A 273 -16.25 3.86 -10.54
CA TYR A 273 -17.25 3.15 -11.33
C TYR A 273 -18.68 3.54 -10.96
N SER A 274 -19.02 3.56 -9.67
CA SER A 274 -20.35 3.94 -9.19
C SER A 274 -20.70 5.40 -9.54
N ASN A 275 -19.74 6.32 -9.40
CA ASN A 275 -19.95 7.73 -9.71
C ASN A 275 -20.05 7.99 -11.22
N ASP A 276 -19.25 7.31 -12.04
CA ASP A 276 -19.34 7.40 -13.50
C ASP A 276 -20.70 6.91 -14.01
N LEU A 277 -21.19 5.76 -13.51
CA LEU A 277 -22.51 5.27 -13.88
C LEU A 277 -23.61 6.28 -13.54
N LYS A 278 -23.55 6.90 -12.35
CA LYS A 278 -24.49 7.96 -11.96
C LYS A 278 -24.39 9.17 -12.88
N PHE A 279 -23.17 9.60 -13.22
CA PHE A 279 -22.94 10.72 -14.12
C PHE A 279 -23.51 10.45 -15.52
N PHE A 280 -23.21 9.31 -16.13
CA PHE A 280 -23.70 8.97 -17.47
C PHE A 280 -25.20 8.72 -17.50
N ALA A 281 -25.78 8.05 -16.49
CA ALA A 281 -27.22 7.86 -16.38
C ALA A 281 -27.98 9.18 -16.25
N ALA A 282 -27.48 10.12 -15.44
CA ALA A 282 -28.05 11.46 -15.29
C ALA A 282 -27.95 12.32 -16.56
N ASN A 283 -26.99 12.02 -17.46
CA ASN A 283 -26.77 12.72 -18.72
C ASN A 283 -27.15 11.85 -19.94
N SER A 284 -28.14 10.96 -19.79
CA SER A 284 -28.56 10.02 -20.84
C SER A 284 -29.03 10.69 -22.14
N ASP A 285 -29.40 11.98 -22.11
CA ASP A 285 -29.66 12.80 -23.30
C ASP A 285 -28.42 12.95 -24.20
N LYS A 286 -27.22 13.00 -23.60
CA LYS A 286 -25.93 13.08 -24.31
C LYS A 286 -25.29 11.72 -24.52
N TYR A 287 -25.69 10.72 -23.73
CA TYR A 287 -25.15 9.36 -23.76
C TYR A 287 -26.28 8.33 -23.98
N PRO A 288 -26.70 8.09 -25.24
CA PRO A 288 -27.88 7.29 -25.56
C PRO A 288 -27.85 5.86 -25.01
N TYR A 289 -26.66 5.29 -24.81
CA TYR A 289 -26.47 3.96 -24.21
C TYR A 289 -27.02 3.83 -22.78
N PHE A 290 -27.17 4.95 -22.06
CA PHE A 290 -27.68 4.99 -20.69
C PHE A 290 -29.15 5.43 -20.60
N GLN A 291 -29.84 5.60 -21.73
CA GLN A 291 -31.26 5.95 -21.73
C GLN A 291 -32.12 4.82 -21.15
N GLY A 292 -33.05 5.19 -20.27
CA GLY A 292 -33.93 4.23 -19.59
C GLY A 292 -33.26 3.44 -18.46
N MET A 293 -32.00 3.75 -18.12
CA MET A 293 -31.35 3.18 -16.94
C MET A 293 -32.02 3.74 -15.68
N SER A 294 -32.47 2.85 -14.80
CA SER A 294 -33.02 3.21 -13.49
C SER A 294 -31.94 3.79 -12.56
N GLU A 295 -32.33 4.28 -11.38
CA GLU A 295 -31.40 4.80 -10.39
C GLU A 295 -30.28 3.77 -10.09
N VAL A 296 -29.03 4.18 -10.30
CA VAL A 296 -27.85 3.34 -10.09
C VAL A 296 -27.67 3.13 -8.59
N SER A 297 -28.03 1.93 -8.12
CA SER A 297 -27.94 1.53 -6.71
C SER A 297 -27.19 0.20 -6.55
N PHE A 298 -26.28 0.18 -5.57
CA PHE A 298 -25.56 -1.00 -5.11
C PHE A 298 -26.02 -1.39 -3.70
N ASP A 299 -27.32 -1.22 -3.43
CA ASP A 299 -27.92 -1.62 -2.15
C ASP A 299 -27.85 -3.15 -1.99
N LEU A 300 -27.41 -3.61 -0.82
CA LEU A 300 -27.26 -5.04 -0.52
C LEU A 300 -28.59 -5.80 -0.48
N SER A 301 -29.73 -5.10 -0.46
CA SER A 301 -31.06 -5.71 -0.58
C SER A 301 -31.47 -6.01 -2.02
N ASN A 302 -30.75 -5.49 -3.02
CA ASN A 302 -31.01 -5.76 -4.43
C ASN A 302 -30.45 -7.15 -4.80
N PRO A 303 -31.27 -8.12 -5.25
CA PRO A 303 -30.79 -9.48 -5.58
C PRO A 303 -29.85 -9.55 -6.79
N TYR A 304 -29.67 -8.44 -7.51
CA TYR A 304 -28.76 -8.31 -8.65
C TYR A 304 -27.42 -7.63 -8.29
N VAL A 305 -27.22 -7.23 -7.04
CA VAL A 305 -25.98 -6.68 -6.47
C VAL A 305 -25.28 -7.75 -5.64
#